data_AF-A0AAN6VK95-F1
#
_entry.id   AF-A0AAN6VK95-F1
#
_cell.length_a   1.000
_cell.length_b   1.000
_cell.length_c   1.000
_cell.angle_alpha   90.00
_cell.angle_beta   90.00
_cell.angle_gamma   90.00
#
_symmetry.space_group_name_H-M   'P 1'
#
loop_
_entity.id
_entity.type
_entity.pdbx_description
1 polymer ?
#
loop_
_entity_poly.entity_id
_entity_poly.type
_entity_poly.pdbx_seq_one_letter_code
_entity_poly.pdbx_strand_id
1 'polypeptide(L)'
;MDFSQPSAAASCSALSGTAQSTTAKIQELISAGAVAEDTLGRQLSFLSSRVQQFRQHVDQLGHCIADASVVHPQLGDVLKSSLAECQNALGTVSNKLEPGSGGLSADAIACDQTLMAAYLRLFVLATQLLIMETGQEQQSKLANPASRAIVDTAHEASLRVLSFNYVTEN
;
A
#
# COMPACT_ATOMS: atom_id res chain seq x y z
N MET A 1 -2.15 -17.97 13.26
CA MET A 1 -2.92 -16.89 13.90
C MET A 1 -4.02 -16.48 12.96
N ASP A 2 -5.25 -16.50 13.45
CA ASP A 2 -6.44 -16.14 12.67
C ASP A 2 -6.55 -14.61 12.54
N PHE A 3 -7.41 -14.14 11.63
CA PHE A 3 -7.69 -12.71 11.50
C PHE A 3 -8.34 -12.16 12.78
N SER A 4 -7.97 -10.93 13.17
CA SER A 4 -8.69 -10.17 14.18
C SER A 4 -8.77 -8.70 13.79
N GLN A 5 -9.94 -8.07 14.00
CA GLN A 5 -10.16 -6.66 13.69
C GLN A 5 -9.16 -5.73 14.42
N PRO A 6 -8.86 -5.91 15.73
CA PRO A 6 -7.89 -5.06 16.41
C PRO A 6 -6.49 -5.16 15.80
N SER A 7 -6.03 -6.37 15.45
CA SER A 7 -4.72 -6.54 14.82
C SER A 7 -4.67 -5.90 13.43
N ALA A 8 -5.73 -6.06 12.63
CA ALA A 8 -5.77 -5.48 11.29
C ALA A 8 -5.87 -3.94 11.33
N ALA A 9 -6.65 -3.37 12.25
CA ALA A 9 -6.69 -1.93 12.49
C ALA A 9 -5.33 -1.38 12.96
N ALA A 10 -4.62 -2.12 13.83
CA ALA A 10 -3.26 -1.77 14.23
C ALA A 10 -2.28 -1.80 13.05
N SER A 11 -2.39 -2.79 12.14
CA SER A 11 -1.62 -2.81 10.89
C SER A 11 -1.91 -1.61 10.00
N CYS A 12 -3.17 -1.18 9.87
CA CYS A 12 -3.52 0.05 9.16
C CYS A 12 -2.86 1.28 9.80
N SER A 13 -2.88 1.40 11.13
CA SER A 13 -2.21 2.50 11.84
C SER A 13 -0.70 2.51 11.59
N ALA A 14 -0.04 1.34 11.64
CA ALA A 14 1.39 1.22 11.34
C ALA A 14 1.72 1.60 9.88
N LEU A 15 0.88 1.17 8.93
CA LEU A 15 0.99 1.57 7.52
C LEU A 15 0.82 3.07 7.33
N SER A 16 -0.13 3.69 8.03
CA SER A 16 -0.35 5.14 7.99
C SER A 16 0.88 5.91 8.48
N GLY A 17 1.46 5.48 9.60
CA GLY A 17 2.70 6.05 10.13
C GLY A 17 3.88 5.88 9.16
N THR A 18 4.01 4.70 8.54
CA THR A 18 5.04 4.44 7.53
C THR A 18 4.84 5.33 6.30
N ALA A 19 3.61 5.46 5.79
CA ALA A 19 3.29 6.32 4.65
C ALA A 19 3.57 7.80 4.95
N GLN A 20 3.27 8.26 6.16
CA GLN A 20 3.60 9.62 6.60
C GLN A 20 5.11 9.85 6.60
N SER A 21 5.88 8.93 7.19
CA SER A 21 7.36 9.01 7.19
C SER A 21 7.93 8.98 5.78
N THR A 22 7.47 8.07 4.92
CA THR A 22 7.86 7.98 3.50
C THR A 22 7.57 9.28 2.76
N THR A 23 6.40 9.90 2.98
CA THR A 23 6.05 11.19 2.38
C THR A 23 7.04 12.28 2.79
N ALA A 24 7.41 12.35 4.07
CA ALA A 24 8.37 13.32 4.58
C ALA A 24 9.76 13.14 3.94
N LYS A 25 10.25 11.90 3.85
CA LYS A 25 11.51 11.58 3.16
C LYS A 25 11.51 12.03 1.70
N ILE A 26 10.42 11.81 0.97
CA ILE A 26 10.29 12.29 -0.42
C ILE A 26 10.38 13.82 -0.48
N GLN A 27 9.72 14.52 0.44
CA GLN A 27 9.76 15.98 0.50
C GLN A 27 11.16 16.51 0.80
N GLU A 28 11.88 15.88 1.73
CA GLU A 28 13.28 16.20 2.03
C GLU A 28 14.18 16.02 0.80
N LEU A 29 14.03 14.93 0.05
CA LEU A 29 14.77 14.69 -1.19
C LEU A 29 14.49 15.76 -2.26
N ILE A 30 13.23 16.17 -2.41
CA ILE A 30 12.83 17.24 -3.33
C ILE A 30 13.47 18.57 -2.90
N SER A 31 13.40 18.92 -1.60
CA SER A 31 13.94 20.18 -1.07
C SER A 31 15.46 20.24 -1.06
N ALA A 32 16.15 19.11 -0.90
CA ALA A 32 17.61 19.04 -0.90
C ALA A 32 18.24 19.25 -2.29
N GLY A 33 17.44 19.40 -3.35
CA GLY A 33 17.96 19.57 -4.70
C GLY A 33 18.68 18.33 -5.22
N ALA A 34 18.44 17.16 -4.61
CA ALA A 34 18.98 15.86 -5.04
C ALA A 34 18.46 15.42 -6.43
N VAL A 35 17.63 16.27 -7.04
CA VAL A 35 16.93 16.07 -8.30
C VAL A 35 17.26 17.24 -9.23
N ALA A 36 18.49 17.26 -9.75
CA ALA A 36 18.91 18.22 -10.78
C ALA A 36 18.16 18.03 -12.12
N GLU A 37 17.47 16.89 -12.29
CA GLU A 37 16.60 16.60 -13.43
C GLU A 37 15.13 16.88 -13.10
N ASP A 38 14.52 17.78 -13.86
CA ASP A 38 13.11 18.19 -13.79
C ASP A 38 12.13 17.00 -13.88
N THR A 39 12.51 15.90 -14.55
CA THR A 39 11.68 14.69 -14.67
C THR A 39 11.61 13.89 -13.36
N LEU A 40 12.75 13.63 -12.72
CA LEU A 40 12.81 12.82 -11.50
C LEU A 40 12.16 13.58 -10.33
N GLY A 41 12.32 14.90 -10.25
CA GLY A 41 11.64 15.74 -9.26
C GLY A 41 10.11 15.72 -9.40
N ARG A 42 9.60 15.72 -10.65
CA ARG A 42 8.18 15.56 -10.93
C ARG A 42 7.66 14.16 -10.56
N GLN A 43 8.43 13.11 -10.84
CA GLN A 43 8.06 11.74 -10.46
C GLN A 43 8.01 11.55 -8.94
N LEU A 44 8.98 12.11 -8.20
CA LEU A 44 8.98 12.12 -6.73
C LEU A 44 7.79 12.91 -6.18
N SER A 45 7.47 14.07 -6.75
CA SER A 45 6.30 14.86 -6.34
C SER A 45 4.99 14.08 -6.54
N PHE A 46 4.87 13.37 -7.66
CA PHE A 46 3.71 12.52 -7.93
C PHE A 46 3.64 11.33 -6.98
N LEU A 47 4.78 10.66 -6.71
CA LEU A 47 4.86 9.58 -5.73
C LEU A 47 4.44 10.08 -4.33
N SER A 48 4.93 11.24 -3.89
CA SER A 48 4.54 11.88 -2.62
C SER A 48 3.02 12.03 -2.51
N SER A 49 2.38 12.58 -3.55
CA SER A 49 0.91 12.70 -3.60
C SER A 49 0.21 11.34 -3.52
N ARG A 50 0.74 10.31 -4.20
CA ARG A 50 0.18 8.95 -4.15
C ARG A 50 0.32 8.31 -2.77
N VAL A 51 1.45 8.49 -2.08
CA VAL A 51 1.66 8.00 -0.72
C VAL A 51 0.72 8.71 0.27
N GLN A 52 0.46 10.01 0.08
CA GLN A 52 -0.53 10.74 0.87
C GLN A 52 -1.95 10.24 0.66
N GLN A 53 -2.36 10.00 -0.60
CA GLN A 53 -3.66 9.39 -0.91
C GLN A 53 -3.75 7.99 -0.29
N PHE A 54 -2.70 7.19 -0.44
CA PHE A 54 -2.62 5.86 0.14
C PHE A 54 -2.85 5.90 1.66
N ARG A 55 -2.20 6.83 2.36
CA ARG A 55 -2.37 7.03 3.80
C ARG A 55 -3.84 7.29 4.16
N GLN A 56 -4.50 8.21 3.46
CA GLN A 56 -5.91 8.52 3.70
C GLN A 56 -6.80 7.28 3.55
N HIS A 57 -6.55 6.46 2.53
CA HIS A 57 -7.30 5.22 2.31
C HIS A 57 -6.99 4.14 3.36
N VAL A 58 -5.75 4.05 3.84
CA VAL A 58 -5.40 3.09 4.91
C VAL A 58 -6.00 3.51 6.25
N ASP A 59 -6.06 4.81 6.53
CA ASP A 59 -6.74 5.35 7.70
C ASP A 59 -8.23 5.03 7.64
N GLN A 60 -8.90 5.31 6.51
CA GLN A 60 -10.31 4.97 6.30
C GLN A 60 -10.56 3.47 6.45
N LEU A 61 -9.70 2.64 5.87
CA LEU A 61 -9.78 1.18 5.99
C LEU A 61 -9.67 0.76 7.47
N GLY A 62 -8.74 1.34 8.23
CA GLY A 62 -8.58 1.05 9.65
C GLY A 62 -9.85 1.33 10.47
N HIS A 63 -10.53 2.45 10.20
CA HIS A 63 -11.81 2.77 10.83
C HIS A 63 -12.89 1.76 10.43
N CYS A 64 -13.03 1.47 9.13
CA CYS A 64 -14.01 0.49 8.66
C CYS A 64 -13.77 -0.92 9.20
N ILE A 65 -12.51 -1.33 9.41
CA ILE A 65 -12.18 -2.60 10.04
C ILE A 65 -12.61 -2.60 11.51
N ALA A 66 -12.34 -1.52 12.24
CA ALA A 66 -12.69 -1.41 13.66
C ALA A 66 -14.21 -1.41 13.89
N ASP A 67 -14.96 -0.76 12.99
CA ASP A 67 -16.40 -0.56 13.11
C ASP A 67 -17.24 -1.66 12.43
N ALA A 68 -16.63 -2.53 11.62
CA ALA A 68 -17.35 -3.57 10.90
C ALA A 68 -18.08 -4.52 11.86
N SER A 69 -19.39 -4.65 11.68
CA SER A 69 -20.24 -5.57 12.44
C SER A 69 -20.02 -7.04 12.04
N VAL A 70 -19.56 -7.26 10.80
CA VAL A 70 -19.24 -8.58 10.26
C VAL A 70 -18.00 -8.50 9.37
N VAL A 71 -17.10 -9.47 9.54
CA VAL A 71 -15.99 -9.70 8.62
C VAL A 71 -16.03 -11.17 8.23
N HIS A 72 -16.39 -11.44 6.99
CA HIS A 72 -16.39 -12.80 6.46
C HIS A 72 -14.96 -13.40 6.52
N PRO A 73 -14.78 -14.67 6.88
CA PRO A 73 -13.44 -15.26 7.05
C PRO A 73 -12.51 -15.07 5.85
N GLN A 74 -13.02 -15.28 4.63
CA GLN A 74 -12.22 -15.06 3.41
C GLN A 74 -11.78 -13.60 3.22
N LEU A 75 -12.61 -12.63 3.63
CA LEU A 75 -12.22 -11.22 3.62
C LEU A 75 -11.14 -10.97 4.66
N GLY A 76 -11.26 -11.57 5.85
CA GLY A 76 -10.24 -11.53 6.90
C GLY A 76 -8.88 -12.05 6.41
N ASP A 77 -8.87 -13.19 5.71
CA ASP A 77 -7.64 -13.77 5.16
C ASP A 77 -7.00 -12.88 4.08
N VAL A 78 -7.81 -12.31 3.20
CA VAL A 78 -7.36 -11.36 2.18
C VAL A 78 -6.78 -10.11 2.82
N LEU A 79 -7.48 -9.51 3.79
CA LEU A 79 -7.02 -8.32 4.51
C LEU A 79 -5.70 -8.58 5.22
N LYS A 80 -5.62 -9.68 5.97
CA LYS A 80 -4.41 -10.06 6.71
C LYS A 80 -3.19 -10.17 5.79
N SER A 81 -3.33 -10.93 4.70
CA SER A 81 -2.23 -11.16 3.76
C SER A 81 -1.85 -9.87 3.06
N SER A 82 -2.84 -9.14 2.55
CA SER A 82 -2.62 -7.90 1.80
C SER A 82 -1.98 -6.80 2.64
N LEU A 83 -2.40 -6.63 3.91
CA LEU A 83 -1.82 -5.64 4.82
C LEU A 83 -0.36 -5.98 5.15
N ALA A 84 -0.05 -7.25 5.40
CA ALA A 84 1.31 -7.69 5.68
C ALA A 84 2.24 -7.48 4.46
N GLU A 85 1.77 -7.86 3.26
CA GLU A 85 2.51 -7.64 2.01
C GLU A 85 2.73 -6.16 1.74
N CYS A 86 1.68 -5.34 1.93
CA CYS A 86 1.75 -3.90 1.78
C CYS A 86 2.79 -3.29 2.71
N GLN A 87 2.83 -3.74 3.96
CA GLN A 87 3.76 -3.24 4.96
C GLN A 87 5.21 -3.54 4.59
N ASN A 88 5.48 -4.75 4.10
CA ASN A 88 6.81 -5.12 3.63
C ASN A 88 7.23 -4.31 2.38
N ALA A 89 6.32 -4.16 1.42
CA ALA A 89 6.58 -3.43 0.19
C ALA A 89 6.78 -1.92 0.45
N LEU A 90 5.90 -1.30 1.23
CA LEU A 90 6.02 0.13 1.60
C LEU A 90 7.26 0.39 2.47
N GLY A 91 7.62 -0.53 3.37
CA GLY A 91 8.87 -0.45 4.12
C GLY A 91 10.08 -0.47 3.19
N THR A 92 10.06 -1.31 2.15
CA THR A 92 11.08 -1.33 1.10
C THR A 92 11.18 0.00 0.36
N VAL A 93 10.04 0.58 -0.05
CA VAL A 93 10.01 1.92 -0.65
C VAL A 93 10.63 2.95 0.29
N SER A 94 10.25 2.95 1.58
CA SER A 94 10.76 3.90 2.57
C SER A 94 12.28 3.82 2.75
N ASN A 95 12.85 2.60 2.68
CA ASN A 95 14.28 2.38 2.83
C ASN A 95 15.08 2.83 1.60
N LYS A 96 14.52 2.70 0.39
CA LYS A 96 15.15 3.20 -0.86
C LYS A 96 15.25 4.73 -0.93
N LEU A 97 14.53 5.43 -0.07
CA LEU A 97 14.58 6.90 0.01
C LEU A 97 15.66 7.39 0.99
N GLU A 98 16.33 6.50 1.71
CA GLU A 98 17.42 6.88 2.62
C GLU A 98 18.61 7.43 1.84
N PRO A 99 19.31 8.46 2.38
CA PRO A 99 20.52 8.99 1.76
C PRO A 99 21.57 7.89 1.52
N GLY A 100 22.12 7.83 0.30
CA GLY A 100 23.16 6.86 -0.04
C GLY A 100 22.68 5.45 -0.40
N SER A 101 21.38 5.18 -0.39
CA SER A 101 20.80 3.89 -0.77
C SER A 101 20.90 3.55 -2.26
N GLY A 102 21.20 4.53 -3.14
CA GLY A 102 21.28 4.34 -4.59
C GLY A 102 19.96 3.96 -5.27
N GLY A 103 18.86 3.88 -4.52
CA GLY A 103 17.58 3.31 -4.96
C GLY A 103 16.67 4.25 -5.77
N LEU A 104 17.10 5.48 -6.02
CA LEU A 104 16.32 6.50 -6.74
C LEU A 104 16.58 6.43 -8.24
N SER A 105 15.89 5.51 -8.92
CA SER A 105 15.80 5.48 -10.39
C SER A 105 14.36 5.74 -10.85
N ALA A 106 14.21 6.21 -12.08
CA ALA A 106 12.88 6.43 -12.68
C ALA A 106 12.06 5.13 -12.72
N ASP A 107 12.69 3.99 -12.99
CA ASP A 107 12.05 2.68 -13.02
C ASP A 107 11.61 2.22 -11.62
N ALA A 108 12.45 2.44 -10.60
CA ALA A 108 12.08 2.15 -9.22
C ALA A 108 10.88 2.99 -8.78
N ILE A 109 10.88 4.30 -9.06
CA ILE A 109 9.76 5.19 -8.72
C ILE A 109 8.50 4.79 -9.49
N ALA A 110 8.59 4.41 -10.76
CA ALA A 110 7.43 3.92 -11.52
C ALA A 110 6.87 2.61 -10.93
N CYS A 111 7.74 1.73 -10.43
CA CYS A 111 7.35 0.52 -9.71
C CYS A 111 6.59 0.88 -8.42
N ASP A 112 7.12 1.81 -7.62
CA ASP A 112 6.52 2.26 -6.37
C ASP A 112 5.16 2.96 -6.60
N GLN A 113 5.03 3.74 -7.68
CA GLN A 113 3.77 4.35 -8.08
C GLN A 113 2.72 3.30 -8.45
N THR A 114 3.14 2.22 -9.13
CA THR A 114 2.26 1.09 -9.47
C THR A 114 1.78 0.38 -8.22
N LEU A 115 2.67 0.17 -7.23
CA LEU A 115 2.32 -0.36 -5.91
C LEU A 115 1.23 0.50 -5.24
N MET A 116 1.45 1.82 -5.15
CA MET A 116 0.47 2.72 -4.52
C MET A 116 -0.89 2.67 -5.22
N ALA A 117 -0.90 2.67 -6.56
CA ALA A 117 -2.14 2.61 -7.34
C ALA A 117 -2.90 1.28 -7.13
N ALA A 118 -2.19 0.15 -7.03
CA ALA A 118 -2.79 -1.15 -6.80
C ALA A 118 -3.43 -1.24 -5.40
N TYR A 119 -2.70 -0.83 -4.35
CA TYR A 119 -3.23 -0.85 -2.99
C TYR A 119 -4.34 0.17 -2.75
N LEU A 120 -4.32 1.32 -3.41
CA LEU A 120 -5.45 2.27 -3.38
C LEU A 120 -6.74 1.58 -3.85
N ARG A 121 -6.70 0.85 -4.97
CA ARG A 121 -7.87 0.11 -5.47
C ARG A 121 -8.30 -1.00 -4.52
N LEU A 122 -7.33 -1.73 -3.96
CA LEU A 122 -7.63 -2.79 -3.00
C LEU A 122 -8.27 -2.25 -1.72
N PHE A 123 -7.78 -1.13 -1.17
CA PHE A 123 -8.35 -0.55 0.04
C PHE A 123 -9.73 0.05 -0.19
N VAL A 124 -10.00 0.60 -1.37
CA VAL A 124 -11.36 0.98 -1.77
C VAL A 124 -12.28 -0.24 -1.82
N LEU A 125 -11.86 -1.33 -2.46
CA LEU A 125 -12.63 -2.58 -2.48
C LEU A 125 -12.89 -3.12 -1.07
N ALA A 126 -11.86 -3.19 -0.24
CA ALA A 126 -11.95 -3.68 1.14
C ALA A 126 -12.89 -2.81 1.98
N THR A 127 -12.78 -1.48 1.88
CA THR A 127 -13.70 -0.55 2.54
C THR A 127 -15.15 -0.81 2.11
N GLN A 128 -15.39 -0.97 0.80
CA GLN A 128 -16.73 -1.28 0.28
C GLN A 128 -17.27 -2.63 0.76
N LEU A 129 -16.41 -3.62 1.01
CA LEU A 129 -16.82 -4.91 1.55
C LEU A 129 -17.14 -4.79 3.05
N LEU A 130 -16.34 -4.06 3.81
CA LEU A 130 -16.51 -3.89 5.26
C LEU A 130 -17.77 -3.10 5.65
N ILE A 131 -18.27 -2.24 4.76
CA ILE A 131 -19.55 -1.53 4.97
C ILE A 131 -20.79 -2.36 4.59
N MET A 132 -20.62 -3.56 4.03
CA MET A 132 -21.75 -4.45 3.72
C MET A 132 -22.33 -5.05 4.99
N GLU A 133 -23.65 -5.25 5.01
CA GLU A 133 -24.38 -5.69 6.20
C GLU A 133 -24.20 -7.19 6.48
N THR A 134 -23.86 -7.98 5.45
CA THR A 134 -23.79 -9.43 5.58
C THR A 134 -22.49 -10.03 5.05
N GLY A 135 -22.03 -11.11 5.70
CA GLY A 135 -20.90 -11.89 5.23
C GLY A 135 -21.13 -12.55 3.85
N GLN A 136 -22.38 -12.80 3.48
CA GLN A 136 -22.74 -13.37 2.18
C GLN A 136 -22.56 -12.38 1.03
N GLU A 137 -22.92 -11.10 1.24
CA GLU A 137 -22.63 -10.04 0.26
C GLU A 137 -21.13 -9.83 0.10
N GLN A 138 -20.39 -9.82 1.21
CA GLN A 138 -18.93 -9.75 1.20
C GLN A 138 -18.34 -10.90 0.38
N GLN A 139 -18.77 -12.13 0.65
CA GLN A 139 -18.30 -13.32 -0.06
C GLN A 139 -18.63 -13.26 -1.56
N SER A 140 -19.86 -12.89 -1.91
CA SER A 140 -20.32 -12.80 -3.30
C SER A 140 -19.51 -11.77 -4.09
N LYS A 141 -19.30 -10.57 -3.52
CA LYS A 141 -18.49 -9.53 -4.15
C LYS A 141 -17.01 -9.90 -4.20
N LEU A 142 -16.46 -10.57 -3.18
CA LEU A 142 -15.07 -11.03 -3.18
C LEU A 142 -14.84 -12.13 -4.24
N ALA A 143 -15.83 -13.00 -4.47
CA ALA A 143 -15.78 -14.04 -5.50
C ALA A 143 -15.86 -13.49 -6.94
N ASN A 144 -16.23 -12.22 -7.12
CA ASN A 144 -16.29 -11.58 -8.44
C ASN A 144 -14.87 -11.58 -9.09
N PRO A 145 -14.75 -11.96 -10.38
CA PRO A 145 -13.47 -11.91 -11.09
C PRO A 145 -12.75 -10.55 -11.03
N ALA A 146 -13.49 -9.44 -11.09
CA ALA A 146 -12.92 -8.10 -10.99
C ALA A 146 -12.34 -7.82 -9.61
N SER A 147 -12.99 -8.29 -8.54
CA SER A 147 -12.47 -8.17 -7.17
C SER A 147 -11.20 -8.99 -7.00
N ARG A 148 -11.16 -10.22 -7.53
CA ARG A 148 -9.94 -11.06 -7.52
C ARG A 148 -8.79 -10.40 -8.28
N ALA A 149 -9.06 -9.87 -9.46
CA ALA A 149 -8.05 -9.15 -10.24
C ALA A 149 -7.46 -7.94 -9.48
N ILE A 150 -8.25 -7.24 -8.65
CA ILE A 150 -7.74 -6.16 -7.80
C ILE A 150 -6.77 -6.69 -6.74
N VAL A 151 -7.12 -7.81 -6.07
CA VAL A 151 -6.26 -8.45 -5.07
C VAL A 151 -4.96 -8.95 -5.72
N ASP A 152 -5.07 -9.66 -6.85
CA ASP A 152 -3.93 -10.22 -7.58
C ASP A 152 -2.99 -9.10 -8.06
N THR A 153 -3.55 -8.00 -8.59
CA THR A 153 -2.74 -6.84 -9.02
C THR A 153 -1.96 -6.22 -7.86
N ALA A 154 -2.56 -6.13 -6.67
CA ALA A 154 -1.86 -5.60 -5.48
C ALA A 154 -0.74 -6.53 -5.02
N HIS A 155 -1.00 -7.84 -5.02
CA HIS A 155 0.00 -8.86 -4.72
C HIS A 155 1.19 -8.81 -5.71
N GLU A 156 0.91 -8.80 -7.00
CA GLU A 156 1.94 -8.71 -8.05
C GLU A 156 2.78 -7.43 -7.94
N ALA A 157 2.14 -6.30 -7.63
CA ALA A 157 2.85 -5.03 -7.45
C ALA A 157 3.79 -5.09 -6.23
N SER A 158 3.36 -5.71 -5.12
CA SER A 158 4.23 -5.98 -3.97
C SER A 158 5.44 -6.82 -4.34
N LEU A 159 5.23 -7.93 -5.05
CA LEU A 159 6.33 -8.81 -5.49
C LEU A 159 7.34 -8.08 -6.37
N ARG A 160 6.88 -7.19 -7.26
CA ARG A 160 7.78 -6.39 -8.10
C ARG A 160 8.65 -5.44 -7.28
N VAL A 161 8.08 -4.74 -6.31
CA VAL A 161 8.85 -3.82 -5.45
C VAL A 161 9.88 -4.58 -4.60
N LEU A 162 9.49 -5.74 -4.07
CA LEU A 162 10.34 -6.59 -3.23
C LEU A 162 11.46 -7.27 -4.03
N SER A 163 11.19 -7.69 -5.27
CA SER A 163 12.20 -8.30 -6.15
C SER A 163 13.20 -7.29 -6.70
N PHE A 164 12.80 -6.02 -6.86
CA PHE A 164 13.71 -4.96 -7.30
C PHE A 164 14.89 -4.75 -6.34
N ASN A 165 14.73 -5.05 -5.04
CA ASN A 165 15.82 -5.00 -4.07
C ASN A 165 16.88 -6.10 -4.29
N TYR A 166 16.48 -7.28 -4.76
CA TYR A 166 17.39 -8.42 -4.92
C TYR A 166 18.35 -8.29 -6.11
N VAL A 167 18.01 -7.47 -7.11
CA VAL A 167 18.84 -7.30 -8.31
C VAL A 167 19.92 -6.23 -8.09
N THR A 168 19.72 -5.30 -7.15
CA THR A 168 20.68 -4.22 -6.84
C THR A 168 21.75 -4.60 -5.81
N GLU A 169 21.65 -5.77 -5.17
CA GLU A 169 22.60 -6.27 -4.16
C GLU A 169 23.60 -7.33 -4.71
N ASN A 170 23.64 -7.58 -6.03
CA ASN A 170 24.61 -8.47 -6.70
C ASN A 170 25.43 -7.72 -7.75
#